data_AF-A0A957XMD2-F1
#
_entry.id   AF-A0A957XMD2-F1
#
_cell.length_a   1.000
_cell.length_b   1.000
_cell.length_c   1.000
_cell.angle_alpha   90.00
_cell.angle_beta   90.00
_cell.angle_gamma   90.00
#
_symmetry.space_group_name_H-M   'P 1'
#
loop_
_entity.id
_entity.type
_entity.pdbx_description
1 polymer ?
#
loop_
_entity_poly.entity_id
_entity_poly.type
_entity_poly.pdbx_seq_one_letter_code
_entity_poly.pdbx_strand_id
1 'polypeptide(L)' 'VHVADVPGRHEPGTGEIHYRHVAQALHDAGYEGIVGLEAFPAGDPYQALDSFREIFTLSE' A
#
# COMPACT_ATOMS: atom_id res chain seq x y z
N VAL A 1 -3.82 -9.53 -3.66
CA VAL A 1 -3.32 -8.35 -4.42
C VAL A 1 -1.88 -8.07 -3.99
N HIS A 2 -0.99 -7.66 -4.89
CA HIS A 2 0.38 -7.26 -4.54
C HIS A 2 0.58 -5.76 -4.85
N VAL A 3 1.33 -5.07 -4.01
CA VAL A 3 1.46 -3.60 -4.02
C VAL A 3 2.92 -3.18 -3.94
N ALA A 4 3.30 -2.24 -4.81
CA ALA A 4 4.51 -1.43 -4.76
C ALA A 4 4.31 -0.20 -5.63
N ASP A 5 4.80 0.95 -5.20
CA ASP A 5 4.60 2.23 -5.87
C ASP A 5 5.37 2.34 -7.19
N VAL A 6 4.92 3.22 -8.08
CA VAL A 6 5.49 3.42 -9.41
C VAL A 6 6.08 4.83 -9.49
N PRO A 7 7.24 5.01 -10.15
CA PRO A 7 8.00 4.04 -10.94
C PRO A 7 9.06 3.25 -10.17
N GLY A 8 9.38 3.63 -8.93
CA GLY A 8 10.53 3.09 -8.20
C GLY A 8 10.37 1.68 -7.62
N ARG A 9 9.13 1.15 -7.59
CA ARG A 9 8.78 -0.10 -6.89
C ARG A 9 9.09 -0.06 -5.40
N HIS A 10 8.91 1.12 -4.81
CA HIS A 10 9.07 1.37 -3.38
C HIS A 10 7.75 1.22 -2.63
N GLU A 11 7.74 1.48 -1.33
CA GLU A 11 6.53 1.47 -0.53
C GLU A 11 5.50 2.52 -1.02
N PRO A 12 4.20 2.26 -0.87
CA PRO A 12 3.14 3.25 -1.14
C PRO A 12 3.40 4.63 -0.53
N GLY A 13 3.24 5.68 -1.34
CA GLY A 13 3.45 7.08 -0.95
C GLY A 13 4.78 7.67 -1.41
N THR A 14 5.62 6.87 -2.09
CA THR A 14 6.90 7.28 -2.66
C THR A 14 6.82 7.67 -4.13
N GLY A 15 5.70 7.34 -4.79
CA GLY A 15 5.48 7.50 -6.21
C GLY A 15 4.16 8.16 -6.54
N GLU A 16 3.62 7.82 -7.72
CA GLU A 16 2.49 8.52 -8.31
C GLU A 16 1.12 7.92 -7.98
N ILE A 17 1.06 6.72 -7.39
CA ILE A 17 -0.20 6.03 -7.15
C ILE A 17 -0.81 6.52 -5.83
N HIS A 18 -2.05 7.05 -5.90
CA HIS A 18 -2.81 7.41 -4.71
C HIS A 18 -3.41 6.16 -4.02
N TYR A 19 -2.58 5.42 -3.28
CA TYR A 19 -2.98 4.13 -2.72
C TYR A 19 -4.09 4.16 -1.68
N ARG A 20 -4.32 5.29 -0.99
CA ARG A 20 -5.47 5.42 -0.09
C ARG A 20 -6.80 5.25 -0.85
N HIS A 21 -6.89 5.77 -2.08
CA HIS A 21 -8.06 5.55 -2.92
C HIS A 21 -8.16 4.10 -3.43
N VAL A 22 -7.03 3.46 -3.73
CA VAL A 22 -7.00 2.04 -4.12
C VAL A 22 -7.46 1.15 -2.97
N ALA A 23 -7.01 1.42 -1.74
CA ALA A 23 -7.44 0.70 -0.55
C ALA A 23 -8.97 0.82 -0.35
N GLN A 24 -9.52 2.02 -0.49
CA GLN A 24 -10.97 2.23 -0.43
C GLN A 24 -11.70 1.48 -1.54
N ALA A 25 -11.21 1.52 -2.78
CA ALA A 25 -11.83 0.81 -3.90
C ALA A 25 -11.84 -0.72 -3.70
N LEU A 26 -10.79 -1.29 -3.13
CA LEU A 26 -10.74 -2.72 -2.77
C LEU A 26 -11.78 -3.04 -1.70
N HIS A 27 -11.90 -2.20 -0.67
CA HIS A 27 -12.91 -2.35 0.38
C HIS A 27 -14.34 -2.26 -0.17
N ASP A 28 -14.64 -1.23 -0.96
CA ASP A 28 -15.96 -1.01 -1.56
C ASP A 28 -16.37 -2.14 -2.53
N ALA A 29 -15.38 -2.77 -3.18
CA ALA A 29 -15.57 -3.94 -4.02
C ALA A 29 -15.79 -5.25 -3.23
N GLY A 30 -15.70 -5.22 -1.89
CA GLY A 30 -15.84 -6.39 -1.03
C GLY A 30 -14.64 -7.35 -1.11
N TYR A 31 -13.43 -6.85 -1.38
CA TYR A 31 -12.24 -7.71 -1.42
C TYR A 31 -11.78 -8.10 -0.01
N GLU A 32 -11.94 -9.37 0.35
CA GLU A 32 -11.56 -9.92 1.66
C GLU A 32 -10.20 -10.64 1.65
N GLY A 33 -9.48 -10.61 0.52
CA GLY A 33 -8.19 -11.30 0.37
C GLY A 33 -7.00 -10.54 0.95
N ILE A 34 -5.83 -11.20 0.96
CA ILE A 34 -4.57 -10.59 1.43
C ILE A 34 -4.06 -9.54 0.43
N VAL A 35 -3.64 -8.38 0.97
CA VAL A 35 -2.82 -7.39 0.27
C VAL A 35 -1.37 -7.57 0.72
N GLY A 36 -0.49 -7.93 -0.20
CA GLY A 36 0.94 -8.10 0.05
C GLY A 36 1.76 -6.90 -0.38
N LEU A 37 2.72 -6.47 0.45
CA LEU A 37 3.73 -5.49 0.08
C LEU A 37 4.87 -6.20 -0.69
N GLU A 38 4.98 -5.94 -1.99
CA GLU A 38 6.01 -6.51 -2.88
C GLU A 38 6.94 -5.41 -3.42
N ALA A 39 7.52 -4.66 -2.47
CA ALA A 39 8.29 -3.45 -2.71
C ALA A 39 9.71 -3.52 -2.12
N PHE A 40 10.60 -2.67 -2.62
CA PHE A 40 11.89 -2.38 -1.99
C PHE A 40 11.75 -1.13 -1.11
N PRO A 41 12.08 -1.16 0.18
CA PRO A 41 12.00 0.06 0.99
C PRO A 41 12.92 1.14 0.41
N ALA A 42 12.41 2.35 0.23
CA ALA A 42 13.22 3.50 -0.20
C ALA A 42 14.21 3.94 0.89
N GLY A 43 13.88 3.66 2.16
CA GLY A 43 14.70 3.94 3.33
C GLY A 43 14.59 2.85 4.39
N ASP A 44 14.12 3.21 5.58
CA ASP A 44 13.96 2.25 6.69
C ASP A 44 12.84 1.23 6.38
N PRO A 45 13.13 -0.08 6.37
CA PRO A 45 12.11 -1.11 6.13
C PRO A 45 10.96 -1.10 7.14
N TYR A 46 11.19 -0.68 8.39
CA TYR A 46 10.11 -0.64 9.39
C TYR A 46 9.14 0.51 9.12
N GLN A 47 9.67 1.68 8.76
CA GLN A 47 8.84 2.82 8.35
C GLN A 47 8.04 2.51 7.07
N ALA A 48 8.62 1.78 6.13
CA ALA A 48 7.92 1.32 4.93
C ALA A 48 6.74 0.39 5.26
N LEU A 49 6.91 -0.53 6.21
CA LEU A 49 5.83 -1.40 6.69
C LEU A 49 4.73 -0.62 7.41
N ASP A 50 5.08 0.37 8.23
CA ASP A 50 4.11 1.20 8.94
C ASP A 50 3.27 2.04 7.96
N SER A 51 3.92 2.64 6.96
CA SER A 51 3.25 3.40 5.90
C SER A 51 2.28 2.53 5.10
N PHE A 52 2.72 1.31 4.73
CA PHE A 52 1.86 0.33 4.07
C PHE A 52 0.65 -0.04 4.93
N ARG A 53 0.84 -0.29 6.23
CA ARG A 53 -0.24 -0.63 7.17
C ARG A 53 -1.24 0.50 7.33
N GLU A 54 -0.78 1.75 7.46
CA GLU A 54 -1.65 2.91 7.60
C GLU A 54 -2.59 3.08 6.39
N ILE A 55 -2.08 2.81 5.18
CA ILE A 55 -2.84 2.98 3.95
C ILE A 55 -3.88 1.87 3.76
N PHE A 56 -3.53 0.62 4.09
CA PHE A 56 -4.39 -0.56 3.85
C PHE A 56 -5.17 -1.04 5.09
N THR A 57 -5.04 -0.36 6.22
CA THR A 57 -5.88 -0.58 7.42
C THR A 57 -6.86 0.57 7.55
N LEU A 58 -8.03 0.41 6.92
CA LEU A 58 -9.09 1.41 7.00
C LEU A 58 -9.68 1.42 8.42
N SER A 59 -9.83 2.62 8.99
CA SER A 59 -10.61 2.81 10.22
C SER A 59 -12.09 2.81 9.85
N GLU A 60 -12.96 2.26 10.71
CA GLU A 60 -14.41 2.41 10.57
C GLU A 60 -14.87 3.87 10.68
#